data_AF-A0A0F2RHX9-F1
#
_entry.id   AF-A0A0F2RHX9-F1
#
_cell.length_a   1.000
_cell.length_b   1.000
_cell.length_c   1.000
_cell.angle_alpha   90.00
_cell.angle_beta   90.00
_cell.angle_gamma   90.00
#
_symmetry.space_group_name_H-M   'P 1'
#
loop_
_entity.id
_entity.type
_entity.pdbx_description
1 polymer ?
#
loop_
_entity_poly.entity_id
_entity_poly.type
_entity_poly.pdbx_seq_one_letter_code
_entity_poly.pdbx_strand_id
1 'polypeptide(L)'
;MGYQQDFTGFAATTVAGSAPATVLVAADGVVAVPDLLAMLQGDYLRAGPDLVLVAPDGARTVIRDFFASDPAPDLVSVDGAMVSGALATRLAGPVAPAQTAQADSGVTTDAQLAQADQPIGTIASVKGTVTIVRVDGTQVTAQAGDPVFADDVVQTAGGSTLGLTFIDGTEFSLGSNGRMVLDEMVFDPASGDGSANFNLLSGTFSFVSGQLAKASPDAVKVVTPVATIGIRGTSGSIGVGTGGDGAELKIVLVPDSDGSIGEMQVTTLGGQTFSLNLPMGALRMTGNTVQTFTMSLQEFNQSFGESLSTLPSGGQLLNQIREAAPPTPEDAPPGEGEGDQGAGDQGEGNQGEGNQGEGEGNEGEGNQGDGTGTGTVNTPPPPPPPPQADLPPIPVPPRPVVTVSTPGPTPAATPAPTSPPTTTAPPV
;
A
#
# COMPACT_ATOMS: atom_id res chain seq x y z
N MET A 1 -6.23 -59.06 -6.94
CA MET A 1 -4.92 -59.11 -7.62
C MET A 1 -4.84 -57.86 -8.48
N GLY A 2 -3.99 -56.92 -8.07
CA GLY A 2 -3.94 -55.56 -8.60
C GLY A 2 -3.19 -55.47 -9.93
N TYR A 3 -3.65 -54.55 -10.77
CA TYR A 3 -2.89 -54.03 -11.89
C TYR A 3 -2.09 -52.82 -11.40
N GLN A 4 -0.76 -52.96 -11.34
CA GLN A 4 0.15 -51.82 -11.42
C GLN A 4 0.42 -51.56 -12.90
N GLN A 5 0.32 -50.29 -13.30
CA GLN A 5 0.81 -49.79 -14.58
C GLN A 5 1.87 -48.73 -14.25
N ASP A 6 3.10 -49.04 -14.62
CA ASP A 6 4.28 -48.18 -14.52
C ASP A 6 4.14 -46.95 -15.42
N PHE A 7 4.16 -45.75 -14.84
CA PHE A 7 4.40 -44.51 -15.57
C PHE A 7 5.90 -44.20 -15.51
N THR A 8 6.63 -44.62 -16.54
CA THR A 8 8.00 -44.15 -16.78
C THR A 8 8.05 -43.30 -18.06
N GLY A 9 8.54 -42.07 -17.93
CA GLY A 9 9.27 -41.40 -19.01
C GLY A 9 8.51 -40.41 -19.90
N PHE A 10 7.94 -39.34 -19.34
CA PHE A 10 7.83 -38.09 -20.11
C PHE A 10 9.20 -37.42 -20.12
N ALA A 11 9.95 -37.60 -21.20
CA ALA A 11 11.11 -36.77 -21.50
C ALA A 11 10.61 -35.35 -21.82
N ALA A 12 10.84 -34.41 -20.91
CA ALA A 12 10.65 -32.99 -21.17
C ALA A 12 11.59 -32.59 -22.32
N THR A 13 11.01 -32.23 -23.47
CA THR A 13 11.75 -31.52 -24.51
C THR A 13 12.02 -30.12 -24.00
N THR A 14 13.25 -29.88 -23.57
CA THR A 14 13.74 -28.55 -23.21
C THR A 14 13.68 -27.66 -24.46
N VAL A 15 12.76 -26.70 -24.48
CA VAL A 15 12.80 -25.64 -25.50
C VAL A 15 13.99 -24.75 -25.17
N ALA A 16 15.01 -24.80 -26.02
CA ALA A 16 16.19 -23.95 -25.91
C ALA A 16 15.78 -22.47 -26.01
N GLY A 17 16.03 -21.68 -24.95
CA GLY A 17 15.90 -20.22 -24.97
C GLY A 17 15.07 -19.58 -23.85
N SER A 18 14.44 -20.34 -22.95
CA SER A 18 13.79 -19.75 -21.77
C SER A 18 14.83 -19.40 -20.71
N ALA A 19 14.79 -18.18 -20.16
CA ALA A 19 15.56 -17.79 -18.98
C ALA A 19 15.34 -18.83 -17.85
N PRO A 20 16.36 -19.13 -17.02
CA PRO A 20 16.23 -20.07 -15.92
C PRO A 20 15.14 -19.57 -14.95
N ALA A 21 14.16 -20.42 -14.66
CA ALA A 21 13.12 -20.11 -13.69
C ALA A 21 13.58 -20.48 -12.28
N THR A 22 13.32 -19.61 -11.30
CA THR A 22 13.44 -19.95 -9.88
C THR A 22 12.28 -20.86 -9.51
N VAL A 23 12.57 -22.03 -8.92
CA VAL A 23 11.52 -22.99 -8.52
C VAL A 23 11.42 -23.03 -7.01
N LEU A 24 10.23 -22.71 -6.51
CA LEU A 24 9.85 -22.76 -5.10
C LEU A 24 8.82 -23.89 -4.89
N VAL A 25 8.63 -24.30 -3.64
CA VAL A 25 7.63 -25.29 -3.25
C VAL A 25 6.74 -24.66 -2.20
N ALA A 26 5.42 -24.77 -2.38
CA ALA A 26 4.47 -24.42 -1.34
C ALA A 26 4.68 -25.33 -0.11
N ALA A 27 5.12 -24.75 1.01
CA ALA A 27 5.24 -25.44 2.29
C ALA A 27 4.65 -24.55 3.39
N ASP A 28 3.95 -25.15 4.35
CA ASP A 28 3.52 -24.48 5.59
C ASP A 28 2.65 -23.21 5.40
N GLY A 29 1.88 -23.12 4.31
CA GLY A 29 0.94 -22.02 4.07
C GLY A 29 1.57 -20.68 3.72
N VAL A 30 2.90 -20.58 3.63
CA VAL A 30 3.62 -19.35 3.26
C VAL A 30 4.79 -19.69 2.32
N VAL A 31 4.96 -18.91 1.26
CA VAL A 31 6.05 -19.05 0.30
C VAL A 31 6.88 -17.78 0.27
N ALA A 32 8.17 -17.93 0.60
CA ALA A 32 9.14 -16.85 0.48
C ALA A 32 9.51 -16.61 -0.99
N VAL A 33 9.11 -15.48 -1.55
CA VAL A 33 9.40 -15.07 -2.94
C VAL A 33 10.52 -14.03 -2.93
N PRO A 34 11.71 -14.33 -3.50
CA PRO A 34 12.84 -13.39 -3.47
C PRO A 34 12.62 -12.10 -4.26
N ASP A 35 11.80 -12.16 -5.30
CA ASP A 35 11.56 -11.06 -6.23
C ASP A 35 10.27 -10.30 -5.84
N LEU A 36 10.45 -9.20 -5.11
CA LEU A 36 9.36 -8.30 -4.73
C LEU A 36 8.67 -7.70 -5.97
N LEU A 37 9.43 -7.36 -7.02
CA LEU A 37 8.85 -6.70 -8.19
C LEU A 37 7.93 -7.66 -8.95
N ALA A 38 8.28 -8.95 -9.01
CA ALA A 38 7.39 -9.99 -9.51
C ALA A 38 6.08 -10.07 -8.73
N MET A 39 6.11 -9.91 -7.40
CA MET A 39 4.89 -9.91 -6.58
C MET A 39 4.04 -8.66 -6.81
N LEU A 40 4.64 -7.48 -6.92
CA LEU A 40 3.89 -6.22 -6.98
C LEU A 40 3.38 -5.87 -8.39
N GLN A 41 4.14 -6.26 -9.42
CA GLN A 41 3.90 -5.83 -10.80
C GLN A 41 3.96 -6.97 -11.82
N GLY A 42 4.38 -8.18 -11.42
CA GLY A 42 4.50 -9.31 -12.34
C GLY A 42 3.17 -9.92 -12.75
N ASP A 43 3.15 -10.68 -13.84
CA ASP A 43 1.98 -11.45 -14.26
C ASP A 43 1.84 -12.71 -13.40
N TYR A 44 0.65 -12.94 -12.89
CA TYR A 44 0.28 -14.14 -12.16
C TYR A 44 -0.35 -15.11 -13.15
N LEU A 45 0.31 -16.22 -13.43
CA LEU A 45 -0.12 -17.18 -14.43
C LEU A 45 -0.33 -18.55 -13.78
N ARG A 46 -1.48 -19.16 -14.05
CA ARG A 46 -1.77 -20.52 -13.62
C ARG A 46 -1.17 -21.53 -14.60
N ALA A 47 -0.40 -22.49 -14.08
CA ALA A 47 0.18 -23.59 -14.85
C ALA A 47 -0.13 -24.94 -14.16
N GLY A 48 -1.34 -25.47 -14.42
CA GLY A 48 -1.80 -26.68 -13.73
C GLY A 48 -1.94 -26.44 -12.21
N PRO A 49 -1.28 -27.23 -11.35
CA PRO A 49 -1.28 -27.00 -9.90
C PRO A 49 -0.34 -25.86 -9.46
N ASP A 50 0.49 -25.33 -10.36
CA ASP A 50 1.54 -24.37 -10.04
C ASP A 50 1.11 -22.93 -10.35
N LEU A 51 1.65 -21.99 -9.58
CA LEU A 51 1.61 -20.56 -9.88
C LEU A 51 2.93 -20.14 -10.51
N VAL A 52 2.88 -19.40 -11.61
CA VAL A 52 4.05 -18.81 -12.27
C VAL A 52 3.95 -17.30 -12.19
N LEU A 53 4.92 -16.68 -11.51
CA LEU A 53 5.11 -15.24 -11.52
C LEU A 53 6.09 -14.87 -12.63
N VAL A 54 5.70 -13.92 -13.48
CA VAL A 54 6.57 -13.35 -14.52
C VAL A 54 6.82 -11.89 -14.19
N ALA A 55 8.03 -11.54 -13.79
CA ALA A 55 8.41 -10.17 -13.48
C ALA A 55 8.42 -9.29 -14.75
N PRO A 56 8.35 -7.95 -14.61
CA PRO A 56 8.42 -7.03 -15.75
C PRO A 56 9.67 -7.17 -16.63
N ASP A 57 10.80 -7.64 -16.07
CA ASP A 57 12.04 -7.90 -16.79
C ASP A 57 12.07 -9.28 -17.49
N GLY A 58 11.00 -10.06 -17.34
CA GLY A 58 10.83 -11.40 -17.89
C GLY A 58 11.36 -12.54 -17.00
N ALA A 59 11.92 -12.24 -15.82
CA ALA A 59 12.31 -13.27 -14.86
C ALA A 59 11.09 -14.09 -14.42
N ARG A 60 11.29 -15.39 -14.22
CA ARG A 60 10.20 -16.33 -13.90
C ARG A 60 10.44 -17.00 -12.56
N THR A 61 9.41 -17.00 -11.71
CA THR A 61 9.36 -17.77 -10.47
C THR A 61 8.19 -18.74 -10.54
N VAL A 62 8.47 -20.05 -10.46
CA VAL A 62 7.46 -21.10 -10.42
C VAL A 62 7.29 -21.56 -8.98
N ILE A 63 6.07 -21.45 -8.46
CA ILE A 63 5.68 -21.91 -7.13
C ILE A 63 4.89 -23.19 -7.33
N ARG A 64 5.53 -24.32 -7.03
CA ARG A 64 4.92 -25.63 -7.23
C ARG A 64 3.82 -25.90 -6.23
N ASP A 65 2.78 -26.58 -6.72
CA ASP A 65 1.62 -27.05 -5.93
C ASP A 65 0.85 -25.92 -5.23
N PHE A 66 1.01 -24.66 -5.68
CA PHE A 66 0.35 -23.48 -5.11
C PHE A 66 -1.18 -23.61 -5.07
N PHE A 67 -1.77 -24.18 -6.12
CA PHE A 67 -3.22 -24.38 -6.22
C PHE A 67 -3.67 -25.76 -5.72
N ALA A 68 -2.75 -26.61 -5.29
CA ALA A 68 -3.06 -27.91 -4.70
C ALA A 68 -3.30 -27.82 -3.18
N SER A 69 -2.87 -26.73 -2.54
CA SER A 69 -3.15 -26.41 -1.13
C SER A 69 -4.46 -25.66 -0.96
N ASP A 70 -5.19 -25.97 0.12
CA ASP A 70 -6.40 -25.27 0.57
C ASP A 70 -6.29 -24.91 2.07
N PRO A 71 -6.16 -23.62 2.44
CA PRO A 71 -6.10 -22.46 1.55
C PRO A 71 -4.78 -22.39 0.76
N ALA A 72 -4.78 -21.65 -0.36
CA ALA A 72 -3.55 -21.33 -1.09
C ALA A 72 -2.58 -20.54 -0.19
N PRO A 73 -1.25 -20.74 -0.31
CA PRO A 73 -0.29 -20.14 0.60
C PRO A 73 -0.12 -18.64 0.33
N ASP A 74 0.20 -17.89 1.36
CA ASP A 74 0.56 -16.47 1.23
C ASP A 74 1.95 -16.34 0.61
N LEU A 75 2.13 -15.34 -0.25
CA LEU A 75 3.42 -15.00 -0.83
C LEU A 75 4.05 -13.91 0.01
N VAL A 76 5.25 -14.14 0.52
CA VAL A 76 5.97 -13.19 1.38
C VAL A 76 7.32 -12.88 0.77
N SER A 77 7.63 -11.61 0.61
CA SER A 77 8.94 -11.16 0.15
C SER A 77 9.96 -11.18 1.29
N VAL A 78 11.25 -11.14 0.94
CA VAL A 78 12.35 -11.13 1.93
C VAL A 78 12.33 -9.90 2.85
N ASP A 79 11.77 -8.80 2.37
CA ASP A 79 11.58 -7.52 3.06
C ASP A 79 10.23 -7.41 3.81
N GLY A 80 9.44 -8.49 3.78
CA GLY A 80 8.23 -8.64 4.60
C GLY A 80 6.94 -8.15 3.94
N ALA A 81 6.94 -7.79 2.66
CA ALA A 81 5.71 -7.56 1.93
C ALA A 81 4.96 -8.88 1.72
N MET A 82 3.63 -8.85 1.75
CA MET A 82 2.78 -10.03 1.69
C MET A 82 1.67 -9.84 0.66
N VAL A 83 1.49 -10.84 -0.20
CA VAL A 83 0.32 -10.99 -1.05
C VAL A 83 -0.39 -12.27 -0.59
N SER A 84 -1.64 -12.15 -0.14
CA SER A 84 -2.36 -13.31 0.37
C SER A 84 -2.59 -14.37 -0.71
N GLY A 85 -2.71 -15.64 -0.32
CA GLY A 85 -2.98 -16.74 -1.25
C GLY A 85 -4.29 -16.54 -2.03
N ALA A 86 -5.30 -15.95 -1.40
CA ALA A 86 -6.55 -15.57 -2.05
C ALA A 86 -6.35 -14.49 -3.11
N LEU A 87 -5.59 -13.43 -2.79
CA LEU A 87 -5.29 -12.35 -3.73
C LEU A 87 -4.43 -12.86 -4.89
N ALA A 88 -3.41 -13.67 -4.62
CA ALA A 88 -2.59 -14.31 -5.64
C ALA A 88 -3.41 -15.26 -6.54
N THR A 89 -4.39 -15.97 -5.97
CA THR A 89 -5.32 -16.82 -6.74
C THR A 89 -6.21 -16.00 -7.67
N ARG A 90 -6.73 -14.86 -7.18
CA ARG A 90 -7.53 -13.94 -7.99
C ARG A 90 -6.72 -13.34 -9.14
N LEU A 91 -5.50 -12.88 -8.85
CA LEU A 91 -4.59 -12.32 -9.86
C LEU A 91 -4.20 -13.34 -10.93
N ALA A 92 -4.14 -14.63 -10.58
CA ALA A 92 -3.85 -15.70 -11.53
C ALA A 92 -5.02 -16.02 -12.49
N GLY A 93 -6.22 -15.53 -12.19
CA GLY A 93 -7.42 -15.78 -12.97
C GLY A 93 -7.95 -17.23 -12.91
N PRO A 94 -9.07 -17.49 -13.60
CA PRO A 94 -9.72 -18.80 -13.60
C PRO A 94 -8.91 -19.87 -14.34
N VAL A 95 -9.18 -21.15 -14.02
CA VAL A 95 -8.47 -22.33 -14.55
C VAL A 95 -8.60 -22.48 -16.08
N ALA A 96 -9.64 -21.91 -16.69
CA ALA A 96 -9.79 -21.77 -18.13
C ALA A 96 -10.81 -20.66 -18.46
N PRO A 97 -10.43 -19.55 -19.14
CA PRO A 97 -11.37 -18.50 -19.55
C PRO A 97 -12.48 -18.96 -20.52
N ALA A 98 -12.32 -20.15 -21.13
CA ALA A 98 -13.16 -20.63 -22.24
C ALA A 98 -14.11 -21.79 -21.91
N GLN A 99 -14.22 -22.23 -20.65
CA GLN A 99 -15.09 -23.36 -20.25
C GLN A 99 -16.27 -22.98 -19.34
N THR A 100 -16.39 -21.72 -18.92
CA THR A 100 -17.48 -21.26 -18.06
C THR A 100 -18.79 -20.97 -18.78
N ALA A 101 -18.87 -21.12 -20.11
CA ALA A 101 -20.13 -20.98 -20.85
C ALA A 101 -21.08 -22.19 -20.71
N GLN A 102 -20.70 -23.28 -20.00
CA GLN A 102 -21.51 -24.50 -20.03
C GLN A 102 -21.59 -25.34 -18.74
N ALA A 103 -21.22 -24.81 -17.57
CA ALA A 103 -21.36 -25.55 -16.32
C ALA A 103 -22.23 -24.81 -15.30
N ASP A 104 -23.42 -25.38 -15.12
CA ASP A 104 -24.30 -25.33 -13.95
C ASP A 104 -25.07 -24.05 -13.62
N SER A 105 -26.31 -24.02 -14.11
CA SER A 105 -27.46 -23.51 -13.36
C SER A 105 -27.65 -24.38 -12.09
N GLY A 106 -26.77 -24.22 -11.12
CA GLY A 106 -26.74 -25.00 -9.88
C GLY A 106 -26.61 -24.10 -8.66
N VAL A 107 -27.76 -23.64 -8.15
CA VAL A 107 -28.02 -23.05 -6.82
C VAL A 107 -26.82 -22.37 -6.14
N THR A 108 -26.35 -21.28 -6.70
CA THR A 108 -25.94 -20.13 -5.90
C THR A 108 -27.21 -19.30 -5.69
N THR A 109 -27.49 -18.89 -4.46
CA THR A 109 -28.66 -18.04 -4.16
C THR A 109 -28.66 -16.84 -5.10
N ASP A 110 -29.80 -16.58 -5.77
CA ASP A 110 -29.96 -15.52 -6.78
C ASP A 110 -29.44 -14.14 -6.32
N ALA A 111 -29.38 -13.89 -5.01
CA ALA A 111 -28.82 -12.67 -4.41
C ALA A 111 -27.30 -12.50 -4.59
N GLN A 112 -26.51 -13.58 -4.63
CA GLN A 112 -25.05 -13.51 -4.65
C GLN A 112 -24.48 -13.46 -6.08
N LEU A 113 -25.20 -14.02 -7.06
CA LEU A 113 -24.92 -13.77 -8.48
C LEU A 113 -25.41 -12.39 -8.93
N ALA A 114 -26.52 -11.89 -8.37
CA ALA A 114 -27.02 -10.56 -8.71
C ALA A 114 -26.07 -9.42 -8.30
N GLN A 115 -25.17 -9.65 -7.33
CA GLN A 115 -24.23 -8.65 -6.84
C GLN A 115 -22.94 -8.57 -7.68
N ALA A 116 -22.55 -9.67 -8.34
CA ALA A 116 -21.42 -9.69 -9.27
C ALA A 116 -21.71 -8.95 -10.58
N ASP A 117 -22.99 -8.78 -10.94
CA ASP A 117 -23.45 -8.09 -12.15
C ASP A 117 -23.78 -6.60 -11.94
N GLN A 118 -23.82 -6.11 -10.69
CA GLN A 118 -24.08 -4.69 -10.42
C GLN A 118 -22.77 -3.89 -10.44
N PRO A 119 -22.68 -2.81 -11.23
CA PRO A 119 -21.54 -1.92 -11.17
C PRO A 119 -21.40 -1.31 -9.78
N ILE A 120 -20.18 -1.35 -9.23
CA ILE A 120 -19.84 -0.67 -7.97
C ILE A 120 -19.31 0.75 -8.22
N GLY A 121 -19.07 1.10 -9.48
CA GLY A 121 -18.63 2.42 -9.88
C GLY A 121 -18.55 2.59 -11.38
N THR A 122 -18.05 3.73 -11.80
CA THR A 122 -17.89 4.12 -13.21
C THR A 122 -16.55 4.82 -13.42
N ILE A 123 -15.92 4.55 -14.56
CA ILE A 123 -14.69 5.23 -14.97
C ILE A 123 -15.02 6.67 -15.36
N ALA A 124 -14.50 7.61 -14.59
CA ALA A 124 -14.67 9.04 -14.84
C ALA A 124 -13.67 9.57 -15.88
N SER A 125 -12.43 9.10 -15.84
CA SER A 125 -11.39 9.54 -16.79
C SER A 125 -10.31 8.48 -17.00
N VAL A 126 -9.70 8.47 -18.19
CA VAL A 126 -8.59 7.59 -18.55
C VAL A 126 -7.54 8.41 -19.28
N LYS A 127 -6.26 8.21 -18.93
CA LYS A 127 -5.11 8.71 -19.68
C LYS A 127 -4.14 7.55 -19.93
N GLY A 128 -3.70 7.39 -21.17
CA GLY A 128 -2.78 6.30 -21.53
C GLY A 128 -3.49 4.95 -21.66
N THR A 129 -2.82 3.87 -21.26
CA THR A 129 -3.33 2.50 -21.35
C THR A 129 -3.72 1.98 -19.98
N VAL A 130 -4.99 1.62 -19.85
CA VAL A 130 -5.54 1.02 -18.64
C VAL A 130 -6.32 -0.23 -19.03
N THR A 131 -6.05 -1.32 -18.32
CA THR A 131 -6.69 -2.63 -18.53
C THR A 131 -7.46 -2.99 -17.27
N ILE A 132 -8.68 -3.50 -17.45
CA ILE A 132 -9.46 -4.14 -16.39
C ILE A 132 -9.52 -5.63 -16.70
N VAL A 133 -9.11 -6.46 -15.75
CA VAL A 133 -9.30 -7.91 -15.79
C VAL A 133 -10.50 -8.25 -14.94
N ARG A 134 -11.55 -8.77 -15.57
CA ARG A 134 -12.78 -9.21 -14.90
C ARG A 134 -12.55 -10.55 -14.20
N VAL A 135 -13.47 -10.93 -13.30
CA VAL A 135 -13.41 -12.19 -12.54
C VAL A 135 -13.33 -13.45 -13.42
N ASP A 136 -13.91 -13.41 -14.63
CA ASP A 136 -13.88 -14.49 -15.62
C ASP A 136 -12.56 -14.54 -16.43
N GLY A 137 -11.63 -13.64 -16.15
CA GLY A 137 -10.35 -13.48 -16.84
C GLY A 137 -10.44 -12.65 -18.13
N THR A 138 -11.61 -12.14 -18.50
CA THR A 138 -11.78 -11.25 -19.65
C THR A 138 -11.01 -9.95 -19.38
N GLN A 139 -10.19 -9.54 -20.36
CA GLN A 139 -9.47 -8.27 -20.30
C GLN A 139 -10.17 -7.22 -21.17
N VAL A 140 -10.42 -6.05 -20.59
CA VAL A 140 -11.05 -4.91 -21.25
C VAL A 140 -10.11 -3.72 -21.18
N THR A 141 -9.89 -3.04 -22.31
CA THR A 141 -9.24 -1.74 -22.30
C THR A 141 -10.23 -0.71 -21.77
N ALA A 142 -9.93 -0.12 -20.62
CA ALA A 142 -10.81 0.82 -19.93
C ALA A 142 -11.02 2.10 -20.75
N GLN A 143 -12.26 2.56 -20.82
CA GLN A 143 -12.67 3.84 -21.38
C GLN A 143 -13.51 4.63 -20.37
N ALA A 144 -13.56 5.95 -20.53
CA ALA A 144 -14.45 6.78 -19.72
C ALA A 144 -15.92 6.38 -19.95
N GLY A 145 -16.67 6.23 -18.87
CA GLY A 145 -18.05 5.75 -18.86
C GLY A 145 -18.19 4.24 -18.66
N ASP A 146 -17.12 3.46 -18.73
CA ASP A 146 -17.19 2.01 -18.49
C ASP A 146 -17.52 1.71 -17.02
N PRO A 147 -18.33 0.67 -16.75
CA PRO A 147 -18.59 0.21 -15.41
C PRO A 147 -17.41 -0.59 -14.85
N VAL A 148 -17.23 -0.48 -13.53
CA VAL A 148 -16.38 -1.37 -12.73
C VAL A 148 -17.24 -2.20 -11.78
N PHE A 149 -16.80 -3.42 -11.52
CA PHE A 149 -17.50 -4.41 -10.72
C PHE A 149 -16.59 -4.86 -9.56
N ALA A 150 -17.19 -5.53 -8.57
CA ALA A 150 -16.42 -6.22 -7.56
C ALA A 150 -15.53 -7.30 -8.20
N ASP A 151 -14.43 -7.62 -7.55
CA ASP A 151 -13.35 -8.51 -7.99
C ASP A 151 -12.54 -8.05 -9.23
N ASP A 152 -12.85 -6.89 -9.82
CA ASP A 152 -12.07 -6.36 -10.94
C ASP A 152 -10.62 -6.07 -10.54
N VAL A 153 -9.68 -6.45 -11.42
CA VAL A 153 -8.27 -6.06 -11.32
C VAL A 153 -8.02 -4.90 -12.29
N VAL A 154 -7.79 -3.72 -11.75
CA VAL A 154 -7.46 -2.50 -12.49
C VAL A 154 -5.94 -2.37 -12.61
N GLN A 155 -5.45 -2.22 -13.84
CA GLN A 155 -4.03 -2.10 -14.14
C GLN A 155 -3.75 -0.89 -15.03
N THR A 156 -2.84 -0.02 -14.61
CA THR A 156 -2.38 1.15 -15.38
C THR A 156 -0.95 0.91 -15.87
N ALA A 157 -0.71 1.14 -17.16
CA ALA A 157 0.64 1.07 -17.72
C ALA A 157 1.50 2.27 -17.29
N GLY A 158 2.78 2.26 -17.65
CA GLY A 158 3.66 3.42 -17.43
C GLY A 158 3.13 4.68 -18.13
N GLY A 159 3.14 5.82 -17.44
CA GLY A 159 2.59 7.10 -17.90
C GLY A 159 1.07 7.15 -18.00
N SER A 160 0.37 6.15 -17.47
CA SER A 160 -1.09 6.00 -17.59
C SER A 160 -1.77 6.20 -16.26
N THR A 161 -2.96 6.79 -16.28
CA THR A 161 -3.75 7.04 -15.07
C THR A 161 -5.24 6.79 -15.32
N LEU A 162 -5.96 6.50 -14.23
CA LEU A 162 -7.39 6.25 -14.22
C LEU A 162 -8.04 7.10 -13.13
N GLY A 163 -9.24 7.64 -13.39
CA GLY A 163 -10.16 8.19 -12.39
C GLY A 163 -11.46 7.41 -12.34
N LEU A 164 -11.97 7.14 -11.15
CA LEU A 164 -13.17 6.35 -10.87
C LEU A 164 -14.08 7.10 -9.90
N THR A 165 -15.39 6.90 -10.06
CA THR A 165 -16.40 7.31 -9.07
C THR A 165 -17.24 6.10 -8.69
N PHE A 166 -17.31 5.81 -7.40
CA PHE A 166 -18.08 4.69 -6.84
C PHE A 166 -19.51 5.09 -6.50
N ILE A 167 -20.36 4.10 -6.28
CA ILE A 167 -21.80 4.27 -6.01
C ILE A 167 -22.11 5.04 -4.71
N ASP A 168 -21.19 5.09 -3.75
CA ASP A 168 -21.33 5.87 -2.51
C ASP A 168 -20.87 7.34 -2.66
N GLY A 169 -20.42 7.73 -3.85
CA GLY A 169 -19.85 9.04 -4.15
C GLY A 169 -18.35 9.15 -3.87
N THR A 170 -17.69 8.07 -3.47
CA THR A 170 -16.24 8.05 -3.33
C THR A 170 -15.57 8.23 -4.69
N GLU A 171 -14.58 9.12 -4.75
CA GLU A 171 -13.81 9.36 -5.96
C GLU A 171 -12.38 8.88 -5.77
N PHE A 172 -11.90 8.05 -6.67
CA PHE A 172 -10.55 7.51 -6.64
C PHE A 172 -9.79 7.77 -7.93
N SER A 173 -8.47 7.70 -7.85
CA SER A 173 -7.58 7.70 -9.01
C SER A 173 -6.42 6.76 -8.79
N LEU A 174 -5.95 6.14 -9.87
CA LEU A 174 -4.78 5.26 -9.88
C LEU A 174 -3.76 5.82 -10.89
N GLY A 175 -2.53 6.05 -10.42
CA GLY A 175 -1.41 6.57 -11.19
C GLY A 175 -0.67 5.50 -11.98
N SER A 176 0.50 5.84 -12.54
CA SER A 176 1.31 4.93 -13.37
C SER A 176 1.74 3.64 -12.67
N ASN A 177 1.89 2.57 -13.45
CA ASN A 177 2.34 1.25 -12.98
C ASN A 177 1.53 0.76 -11.77
N GLY A 178 0.25 1.08 -11.78
CA GLY A 178 -0.68 0.82 -10.71
C GLY A 178 -1.37 -0.52 -10.90
N ARG A 179 -1.56 -1.24 -9.81
CA ARG A 179 -2.40 -2.44 -9.77
C ARG A 179 -3.26 -2.41 -8.52
N MET A 180 -4.56 -2.39 -8.74
CA MET A 180 -5.56 -2.42 -7.67
C MET A 180 -6.59 -3.50 -7.95
N VAL A 181 -7.00 -4.21 -6.91
CA VAL A 181 -8.15 -5.11 -6.95
C VAL A 181 -9.30 -4.47 -6.19
N LEU A 182 -10.45 -4.37 -6.85
CA LEU A 182 -11.70 -3.88 -6.28
C LEU A 182 -12.43 -5.02 -5.57
N ASP A 183 -11.94 -5.42 -4.40
CA ASP A 183 -12.35 -6.65 -3.70
C ASP A 183 -13.86 -6.70 -3.44
N GLU A 184 -14.40 -5.67 -2.79
CA GLU A 184 -15.81 -5.61 -2.45
C GLU A 184 -16.24 -4.15 -2.33
N MET A 185 -17.48 -3.87 -2.75
CA MET A 185 -18.20 -2.69 -2.29
C MET A 185 -19.69 -3.00 -2.16
N VAL A 186 -20.22 -2.80 -0.96
CA VAL A 186 -21.64 -2.87 -0.63
C VAL A 186 -22.05 -1.52 -0.08
N PHE A 187 -23.13 -0.96 -0.59
CA PHE A 187 -23.65 0.32 -0.13
C PHE A 187 -25.17 0.36 -0.26
N ASP A 188 -25.86 0.61 0.87
CA ASP A 188 -27.27 0.91 0.89
C ASP A 188 -27.48 2.43 1.01
N PRO A 189 -27.93 3.13 -0.06
CA PRO A 189 -28.13 4.57 -0.01
C PRO A 189 -29.30 4.99 0.91
N ALA A 190 -30.19 4.08 1.32
CA ALA A 190 -31.30 4.39 2.20
C ALA A 190 -30.88 4.48 3.67
N SER A 191 -29.98 3.59 4.12
CA SER A 191 -29.45 3.61 5.49
C SER A 191 -28.09 4.30 5.60
N GLY A 192 -27.33 4.37 4.51
CA GLY A 192 -25.93 4.82 4.50
C GLY A 192 -24.94 3.75 4.96
N ASP A 193 -25.40 2.51 5.20
CA ASP A 193 -24.57 1.40 5.66
C ASP A 193 -23.89 0.67 4.49
N GLY A 194 -22.80 -0.02 4.79
CA GLY A 194 -22.06 -0.79 3.80
C GLY A 194 -20.65 -1.16 4.23
N SER A 195 -19.86 -1.62 3.27
CA SER A 195 -18.42 -1.86 3.40
C SER A 195 -17.74 -1.72 2.04
N ALA A 196 -16.49 -1.29 2.02
CA ALA A 196 -15.66 -1.24 0.84
C ALA A 196 -14.24 -1.69 1.17
N ASN A 197 -13.74 -2.66 0.41
CA ASN A 197 -12.42 -3.24 0.56
C ASN A 197 -11.68 -3.15 -0.78
N PHE A 198 -10.45 -2.63 -0.75
CA PHE A 198 -9.60 -2.49 -1.92
C PHE A 198 -8.22 -3.07 -1.63
N ASN A 199 -7.59 -3.75 -2.59
CA ASN A 199 -6.20 -4.18 -2.47
C ASN A 199 -5.33 -3.38 -3.44
N LEU A 200 -4.48 -2.50 -2.94
CA LEU A 200 -3.51 -1.74 -3.73
C LEU A 200 -2.14 -2.43 -3.68
N LEU A 201 -1.75 -3.07 -4.78
CA LEU A 201 -0.48 -3.80 -4.86
C LEU A 201 0.69 -2.90 -5.23
N SER A 202 0.46 -1.91 -6.10
CA SER A 202 1.49 -1.01 -6.61
C SER A 202 0.88 0.25 -7.21
N GLY A 203 1.71 1.29 -7.36
CA GLY A 203 1.36 2.57 -7.94
C GLY A 203 0.90 3.59 -6.89
N THR A 204 0.40 4.71 -7.38
CA THR A 204 -0.09 5.82 -6.56
C THR A 204 -1.61 5.89 -6.65
N PHE A 205 -2.24 6.12 -5.52
CA PHE A 205 -3.68 6.15 -5.37
C PHE A 205 -4.07 7.43 -4.65
N SER A 206 -4.97 8.22 -5.23
CA SER A 206 -5.52 9.41 -4.55
C SER A 206 -7.03 9.27 -4.45
N PHE A 207 -7.60 9.74 -3.35
CA PHE A 207 -9.01 9.59 -3.06
C PHE A 207 -9.66 10.78 -2.37
N VAL A 208 -10.97 10.92 -2.59
CA VAL A 208 -11.90 11.72 -1.78
C VAL A 208 -12.97 10.77 -1.25
N SER A 209 -13.11 10.71 0.07
CA SER A 209 -14.09 9.82 0.72
C SER A 209 -15.53 10.19 0.41
N GLY A 210 -16.31 9.19 0.02
CA GLY A 210 -17.76 9.27 -0.13
C GLY A 210 -18.52 9.06 1.18
N GLN A 211 -19.77 8.66 1.06
CA GLN A 211 -20.70 8.53 2.18
C GLN A 211 -20.28 7.44 3.18
N LEU A 212 -19.74 6.33 2.67
CA LEU A 212 -19.50 5.15 3.49
C LEU A 212 -18.44 5.39 4.58
N ALA A 213 -17.31 5.98 4.20
CA ALA A 213 -16.23 6.33 5.13
C ALA A 213 -16.65 7.39 6.16
N LYS A 214 -17.67 8.20 5.85
CA LYS A 214 -18.21 9.24 6.76
C LYS A 214 -19.25 8.68 7.72
N ALA A 215 -19.98 7.64 7.32
CA ALA A 215 -21.05 7.04 8.10
C ALA A 215 -20.53 6.12 9.22
N SER A 216 -19.58 5.24 8.90
CA SER A 216 -19.17 4.17 9.82
C SER A 216 -17.65 4.08 9.97
N PRO A 217 -17.13 4.06 11.22
CA PRO A 217 -15.75 3.67 11.48
C PRO A 217 -15.51 2.26 10.90
N ASP A 218 -14.39 2.06 10.21
CA ASP A 218 -13.97 0.77 9.61
C ASP A 218 -14.70 0.33 8.34
N ALA A 219 -15.60 1.14 7.80
CA ALA A 219 -16.37 0.76 6.61
C ALA A 219 -15.54 0.75 5.32
N VAL A 220 -14.45 1.53 5.25
CA VAL A 220 -13.57 1.57 4.08
C VAL A 220 -12.16 1.15 4.46
N LYS A 221 -11.63 0.16 3.74
CA LYS A 221 -10.27 -0.37 3.95
C LYS A 221 -9.50 -0.46 2.64
N VAL A 222 -8.24 -0.06 2.69
CA VAL A 222 -7.26 -0.29 1.63
C VAL A 222 -6.17 -1.19 2.18
N VAL A 223 -6.07 -2.40 1.65
CA VAL A 223 -5.01 -3.36 1.97
C VAL A 223 -3.87 -3.14 0.99
N THR A 224 -2.65 -3.10 1.52
CA THR A 224 -1.42 -3.06 0.74
C THR A 224 -0.53 -4.22 1.17
N PRO A 225 0.50 -4.57 0.38
CA PRO A 225 1.43 -5.62 0.74
C PRO A 225 2.15 -5.44 2.08
N VAL A 226 2.18 -4.23 2.67
CA VAL A 226 2.92 -3.98 3.93
C VAL A 226 2.05 -3.43 5.07
N ALA A 227 0.82 -3.01 4.79
CA ALA A 227 -0.10 -2.45 5.78
C ALA A 227 -1.56 -2.49 5.31
N THR A 228 -2.48 -2.46 6.27
CA THR A 228 -3.91 -2.18 6.05
C THR A 228 -4.22 -0.77 6.52
N ILE A 229 -4.92 0.00 5.70
CA ILE A 229 -5.34 1.37 5.97
C ILE A 229 -6.85 1.38 6.15
N GLY A 230 -7.33 1.68 7.35
CA GLY A 230 -8.73 2.03 7.59
C GLY A 230 -8.95 3.52 7.37
N ILE A 231 -9.98 3.88 6.60
CA ILE A 231 -10.31 5.27 6.25
C ILE A 231 -11.61 5.65 6.94
N ARG A 232 -11.57 6.71 7.77
CA ARG A 232 -12.72 7.25 8.51
C ARG A 232 -12.88 8.73 8.18
N GLY A 233 -13.62 9.00 7.11
CA GLY A 233 -13.64 10.31 6.45
C GLY A 233 -12.25 10.69 5.94
N THR A 234 -12.15 11.90 5.37
CA THR A 234 -10.94 12.49 4.76
C THR A 234 -10.68 12.12 3.30
N SER A 235 -9.85 12.95 2.68
CA SER A 235 -9.24 12.73 1.39
C SER A 235 -7.75 12.42 1.61
N GLY A 236 -7.09 11.81 0.63
CA GLY A 236 -5.70 11.45 0.83
C GLY A 236 -5.04 10.83 -0.37
N SER A 237 -3.80 10.39 -0.17
CA SER A 237 -3.09 9.60 -1.17
C SER A 237 -2.25 8.51 -0.51
N ILE A 238 -2.17 7.36 -1.19
CA ILE A 238 -1.44 6.16 -0.80
C ILE A 238 -0.56 5.76 -1.98
N GLY A 239 0.73 5.56 -1.75
CA GLY A 239 1.70 5.12 -2.75
C GLY A 239 2.34 3.83 -2.30
N VAL A 240 2.30 2.82 -3.16
CA VAL A 240 2.96 1.53 -2.95
C VAL A 240 3.97 1.32 -4.08
N GLY A 241 5.21 1.03 -3.71
CA GLY A 241 6.26 0.82 -4.69
C GLY A 241 7.44 0.07 -4.09
N THR A 242 8.57 0.17 -4.78
CA THR A 242 9.84 -0.39 -4.35
C THR A 242 10.83 0.74 -4.11
N GLY A 243 11.38 0.83 -2.91
CA GLY A 243 12.53 1.67 -2.55
C GLY A 243 13.82 0.86 -2.50
N GLY A 244 14.94 1.53 -2.23
CA GLY A 244 16.28 0.91 -2.21
C GLY A 244 16.43 -0.30 -1.26
N ASP A 245 15.60 -0.38 -0.22
CA ASP A 245 15.65 -1.41 0.82
C ASP A 245 14.43 -2.36 0.83
N GLY A 246 13.58 -2.33 -0.22
CA GLY A 246 12.37 -3.19 -0.31
C GLY A 246 11.09 -2.41 -0.61
N ALA A 247 9.96 -2.90 -0.12
CA ALA A 247 8.67 -2.26 -0.30
C ALA A 247 8.62 -0.88 0.38
N GLU A 248 8.11 0.10 -0.36
CA GLU A 248 7.84 1.43 0.14
C GLU A 248 6.33 1.66 0.20
N LEU A 249 5.86 2.20 1.33
CA LEU A 249 4.51 2.71 1.48
C LEU A 249 4.59 4.19 1.86
N LYS A 250 3.87 5.05 1.16
CA LYS A 250 3.75 6.47 1.49
C LYS A 250 2.28 6.84 1.58
N ILE A 251 1.87 7.45 2.67
CA ILE A 251 0.48 7.84 2.93
C ILE A 251 0.48 9.31 3.32
N VAL A 252 -0.50 10.07 2.84
CA VAL A 252 -0.75 11.45 3.27
C VAL A 252 -2.24 11.68 3.42
N LEU A 253 -2.61 12.26 4.56
CA LEU A 253 -3.95 12.73 4.84
C LEU A 253 -4.11 14.18 4.38
N VAL A 254 -5.16 14.44 3.63
CA VAL A 254 -5.48 15.76 3.08
C VAL A 254 -6.86 16.20 3.59
N PRO A 255 -7.04 17.49 3.95
CA PRO A 255 -8.36 18.01 4.26
C PRO A 255 -9.34 17.82 3.10
N ASP A 256 -10.59 17.53 3.43
CA ASP A 256 -11.69 17.50 2.46
C ASP A 256 -11.94 18.90 1.89
N SER A 257 -12.74 19.00 0.84
CA SER A 257 -13.07 20.28 0.19
C SER A 257 -13.73 21.31 1.12
N ASP A 258 -14.34 20.86 2.22
CA ASP A 258 -14.95 21.70 3.26
C ASP A 258 -13.97 22.06 4.41
N GLY A 259 -12.70 21.65 4.30
CA GLY A 259 -11.67 21.85 5.30
C GLY A 259 -11.74 20.86 6.48
N SER A 260 -12.70 19.93 6.50
CA SER A 260 -12.77 18.90 7.52
C SER A 260 -11.64 17.87 7.34
N ILE A 261 -11.24 17.27 8.46
CA ILE A 261 -10.13 16.32 8.52
C ILE A 261 -10.64 15.09 9.25
N GLY A 262 -10.61 13.96 8.55
CA GLY A 262 -10.97 12.66 9.12
C GLY A 262 -9.76 11.98 9.77
N GLU A 263 -9.76 10.66 9.74
CA GLU A 263 -8.67 9.83 10.25
C GLU A 263 -8.33 8.71 9.25
N MET A 264 -7.04 8.46 9.06
CA MET A 264 -6.54 7.22 8.51
C MET A 264 -5.80 6.43 9.58
N GLN A 265 -6.22 5.18 9.79
CA GLN A 265 -5.55 4.25 10.70
C GLN A 265 -4.73 3.26 9.88
N VAL A 266 -3.41 3.29 10.04
CA VAL A 266 -2.47 2.43 9.32
C VAL A 266 -2.01 1.32 10.24
N THR A 267 -2.43 0.09 9.97
CA THR A 267 -1.99 -1.11 10.69
C THR A 267 -0.99 -1.89 9.86
N THR A 268 0.27 -1.92 10.31
CA THR A 268 1.34 -2.72 9.68
C THR A 268 1.07 -4.21 9.81
N LEU A 269 1.71 -5.04 8.98
CA LEU A 269 1.61 -6.51 9.11
C LEU A 269 2.07 -7.05 10.48
N GLY A 270 2.95 -6.32 11.17
CA GLY A 270 3.38 -6.64 12.53
C GLY A 270 2.35 -6.28 13.62
N GLY A 271 1.18 -5.75 13.25
CA GLY A 271 0.10 -5.38 14.16
C GLY A 271 0.27 -4.01 14.84
N GLN A 272 1.30 -3.23 14.47
CA GLN A 272 1.46 -1.86 14.96
C GLN A 272 0.51 -0.93 14.19
N THR A 273 -0.23 -0.09 14.92
CA THR A 273 -1.21 0.86 14.36
C THR A 273 -0.74 2.32 14.55
N PHE A 274 -0.88 3.13 13.50
CA PHE A 274 -0.57 4.55 13.47
C PHE A 274 -1.79 5.34 13.01
N SER A 275 -2.17 6.39 13.74
CA SER A 275 -3.26 7.29 13.36
C SER A 275 -2.72 8.55 12.67
N LEU A 276 -3.25 8.85 11.49
CA LEU A 276 -3.08 10.12 10.81
C LEU A 276 -4.40 10.90 10.92
N ASN A 277 -4.35 12.07 11.55
CA ASN A 277 -5.53 12.92 11.79
C ASN A 277 -5.16 14.43 11.76
N LEU A 278 -4.00 14.75 11.20
CA LEU A 278 -3.51 16.11 11.03
C LEU A 278 -3.49 16.46 9.54
N PRO A 279 -3.74 17.73 9.18
CA PRO A 279 -3.60 18.18 7.80
C PRO A 279 -2.19 17.92 7.30
N MET A 280 -2.08 17.31 6.12
CA MET A 280 -0.80 16.89 5.53
C MET A 280 0.01 15.94 6.42
N GLY A 281 -0.62 15.35 7.44
CA GLY A 281 -0.06 14.30 8.26
C GLY A 281 0.20 13.09 7.38
N ALA A 282 1.45 12.65 7.36
CA ALA A 282 1.94 11.63 6.46
C ALA A 282 2.68 10.54 7.22
N LEU A 283 2.73 9.37 6.59
CA LEU A 283 3.46 8.21 7.04
C LEU A 283 4.24 7.64 5.86
N ARG A 284 5.51 7.34 6.08
CA ARG A 284 6.35 6.59 5.15
C ARG A 284 6.83 5.31 5.83
N MET A 285 6.73 4.20 5.12
CA MET A 285 7.37 2.95 5.48
C MET A 285 8.38 2.57 4.42
N THR A 286 9.53 2.11 4.85
CA THR A 286 10.55 1.51 3.99
C THR A 286 11.09 0.27 4.71
N GLY A 287 10.81 -0.91 4.16
CA GLY A 287 10.98 -2.17 4.90
C GLY A 287 10.20 -2.13 6.23
N ASN A 288 10.90 -2.35 7.35
CA ASN A 288 10.30 -2.35 8.69
C ASN A 288 10.32 -0.99 9.41
N THR A 289 10.91 0.05 8.80
CA THR A 289 10.98 1.38 9.42
C THR A 289 9.74 2.18 9.07
N VAL A 290 9.06 2.71 10.08
CA VAL A 290 7.91 3.61 9.94
C VAL A 290 8.30 4.99 10.43
N GLN A 291 8.03 6.02 9.62
CA GLN A 291 8.26 7.42 9.96
C GLN A 291 6.97 8.22 9.71
N THR A 292 6.54 9.00 10.70
CA THR A 292 5.49 10.00 10.54
C THR A 292 6.09 11.40 10.40
N PHE A 293 5.45 12.25 9.60
CA PHE A 293 5.90 13.62 9.33
C PHE A 293 4.74 14.46 8.76
N THR A 294 4.94 15.77 8.62
CA THR A 294 4.05 16.62 7.83
C THR A 294 4.61 16.77 6.43
N MET A 295 3.85 16.36 5.41
CA MET A 295 4.29 16.38 4.03
C MET A 295 4.25 17.79 3.45
N SER A 296 5.32 18.18 2.76
CA SER A 296 5.36 19.45 2.02
C SER A 296 4.57 19.37 0.71
N LEU A 297 4.14 20.52 0.17
CA LEU A 297 3.50 20.59 -1.14
C LEU A 297 4.40 20.01 -2.25
N GLN A 298 5.71 20.25 -2.17
CA GLN A 298 6.66 19.75 -3.16
C GLN A 298 6.74 18.22 -3.11
N GLU A 299 6.87 17.64 -1.92
CA GLU A 299 6.92 16.18 -1.74
C GLU A 299 5.60 15.52 -2.15
N PHE A 300 4.46 16.15 -1.84
CA PHE A 300 3.16 15.72 -2.30
C PHE A 300 3.11 15.68 -3.84
N ASN A 301 3.46 16.78 -4.51
CA ASN A 301 3.41 16.85 -5.97
C ASN A 301 4.34 15.84 -6.65
N GLN A 302 5.51 15.59 -6.06
CA GLN A 302 6.45 14.58 -6.55
C GLN A 302 5.91 13.16 -6.39
N SER A 303 5.18 12.89 -5.31
CA SER A 303 4.70 11.55 -4.99
C SER A 303 3.34 11.23 -5.60
N PHE A 304 2.43 12.20 -5.68
CA PHE A 304 1.00 11.99 -5.94
C PHE A 304 0.39 12.95 -6.97
N GLY A 305 1.18 13.86 -7.55
CA GLY A 305 0.66 14.82 -8.53
C GLY A 305 0.05 14.16 -9.77
N GLU A 306 0.56 12.97 -10.14
CA GLU A 306 0.06 12.22 -11.29
C GLU A 306 -1.35 11.67 -11.06
N SER A 307 -1.57 10.91 -9.97
CA SER A 307 -2.88 10.33 -9.62
C SER A 307 -3.92 11.44 -9.39
N LEU A 308 -3.53 12.52 -8.71
CA LEU A 308 -4.40 13.66 -8.46
C LEU A 308 -4.95 14.31 -9.75
N SER A 309 -4.19 14.27 -10.86
CA SER A 309 -4.57 14.93 -12.11
C SER A 309 -5.78 14.31 -12.82
N THR A 310 -6.09 13.04 -12.54
CA THR A 310 -7.26 12.31 -13.08
C THR A 310 -8.35 12.04 -12.06
N LEU A 311 -8.13 12.44 -10.81
CA LEU A 311 -9.16 12.46 -9.79
C LEU A 311 -10.23 13.51 -10.17
N PRO A 312 -11.53 13.18 -10.21
CA PRO A 312 -12.57 14.13 -10.65
C PRO A 312 -12.55 15.45 -9.87
N SER A 313 -12.41 15.39 -8.54
CA SER A 313 -12.27 16.54 -7.64
C SER A 313 -10.82 17.00 -7.42
N GLY A 314 -9.87 16.54 -8.23
CA GLY A 314 -8.43 16.76 -8.03
C GLY A 314 -8.02 18.23 -7.98
N GLY A 315 -8.67 19.09 -8.77
CA GLY A 315 -8.41 20.53 -8.75
C GLY A 315 -8.80 21.22 -7.43
N GLN A 316 -9.92 20.82 -6.83
CA GLN A 316 -10.36 21.35 -5.53
C GLN A 316 -9.47 20.82 -4.41
N LEU A 317 -9.13 19.52 -4.45
CA LEU A 317 -8.26 18.90 -3.48
C LEU A 317 -6.85 19.51 -3.52
N LEU A 318 -6.32 19.86 -4.70
CA LEU A 318 -5.04 20.56 -4.83
C LEU A 318 -5.01 21.92 -4.12
N ASN A 319 -6.13 22.65 -4.11
CA ASN A 319 -6.20 23.92 -3.37
C ASN A 319 -6.13 23.66 -1.86
N GLN A 320 -6.85 22.66 -1.36
CA GLN A 320 -6.77 22.24 0.04
C GLN A 320 -5.34 21.82 0.44
N ILE A 321 -4.65 21.08 -0.43
CA ILE A 321 -3.25 20.68 -0.20
C ILE A 321 -2.34 21.90 -0.10
N ARG A 322 -2.51 22.91 -0.96
CA ARG A 322 -1.71 24.13 -0.94
C ARG A 322 -1.91 24.95 0.33
N GLU A 323 -3.13 25.02 0.83
CA GLU A 323 -3.47 25.76 2.05
C GLU A 323 -3.00 25.02 3.31
N ALA A 324 -3.06 23.70 3.31
CA ALA A 324 -2.70 22.86 4.45
C ALA A 324 -1.20 22.53 4.53
N ALA A 325 -0.46 22.63 3.42
CA ALA A 325 0.96 22.34 3.39
C ALA A 325 1.76 23.31 4.28
N PRO A 326 2.79 22.82 5.00
CA PRO A 326 3.67 23.68 5.76
C PRO A 326 4.35 24.68 4.81
N PRO A 327 4.51 25.96 5.23
CA PRO A 327 5.16 26.97 4.41
C PRO A 327 6.58 26.53 4.07
N THR A 328 7.03 26.81 2.85
CA THR A 328 8.46 26.60 2.54
C THR A 328 9.29 27.66 3.27
N PRO A 329 10.56 27.38 3.62
CA PRO A 329 11.45 28.39 4.20
C PRO A 329 11.59 29.66 3.34
N GLU A 330 11.31 29.59 2.03
CA GLU A 330 11.32 30.72 1.09
C GLU A 330 10.07 31.61 1.20
N ASP A 331 8.96 31.10 1.75
CA ASP A 331 7.71 31.84 1.97
C ASP A 331 7.69 32.56 3.33
N ALA A 332 8.70 32.34 4.17
CA ALA A 332 8.86 33.08 5.42
C ALA A 332 9.07 34.57 5.07
N PRO A 333 8.30 35.50 5.65
CA PRO A 333 8.59 36.93 5.54
C PRO A 333 10.07 37.14 5.91
N PRO A 334 10.82 38.01 5.19
CA PRO A 334 12.18 38.36 5.59
C PRO A 334 12.15 38.73 7.06
N GLY A 335 12.85 37.95 7.89
CA GLY A 335 12.83 38.14 9.33
C GLY A 335 13.04 39.61 9.65
N GLU A 336 12.10 40.19 10.40
CA GLU A 336 12.31 41.48 11.01
C GLU A 336 13.58 41.35 11.84
N GLY A 337 14.68 41.87 11.31
CA GLY A 337 15.96 41.87 12.00
C GLY A 337 15.74 42.52 13.35
N GLU A 338 15.91 41.75 14.42
CA GLU A 338 16.10 42.30 15.76
C GLU A 338 17.22 43.34 15.64
N GLY A 339 16.82 44.61 15.71
CA GLY A 339 17.73 45.73 15.67
C GLY A 339 18.63 45.65 16.89
N ASP A 340 19.85 45.18 16.66
CA ASP A 340 20.98 45.36 17.56
C ASP A 340 21.23 46.87 17.74
N GLN A 341 20.57 47.44 18.75
CA GLN A 341 20.93 48.73 19.32
C GLN A 341 21.94 48.47 20.42
N GLY A 342 23.22 48.61 20.05
CA GLY A 342 24.34 48.38 20.95
C GLY A 342 24.52 49.45 22.01
N ALA A 343 25.48 49.18 22.89
CA ALA A 343 26.51 50.11 23.34
C ALA A 343 27.32 49.42 24.43
N GLY A 344 28.63 49.31 24.23
CA GLY A 344 29.54 48.93 25.30
C GLY A 344 29.74 50.08 26.28
N ASP A 345 29.93 49.75 27.55
CA ASP A 345 30.85 50.49 28.41
C ASP A 345 31.42 49.56 29.50
N GLN A 346 32.69 49.77 29.79
CA GLN A 346 33.51 49.04 30.74
C GLN A 346 33.34 49.63 32.15
N GLY A 347 33.37 48.81 33.19
CA GLY A 347 33.43 49.33 34.56
C GLY A 347 33.44 48.25 35.63
N GLU A 348 34.65 47.89 36.09
CA GLU A 348 34.90 47.16 37.34
C GLU A 348 34.40 47.94 38.56
N GLY A 349 33.95 47.26 39.63
CA GLY A 349 33.92 47.85 40.98
C GLY A 349 32.78 47.46 41.92
N ASN A 350 32.95 46.33 42.62
CA ASN A 350 32.98 46.24 44.09
C ASN A 350 31.87 46.86 45.00
N GLN A 351 31.29 45.96 45.83
CA GLN A 351 30.88 46.12 47.26
C GLN A 351 29.62 46.91 47.70
N GLY A 352 28.94 46.32 48.69
CA GLY A 352 28.10 46.99 49.71
C GLY A 352 26.62 46.62 49.60
N GLU A 353 26.14 45.57 50.30
CA GLU A 353 25.54 45.65 51.65
C GLU A 353 24.47 46.75 51.84
N GLY A 354 23.29 46.34 52.30
CA GLY A 354 22.57 47.14 53.29
C GLY A 354 21.12 47.53 52.98
N ASN A 355 20.22 46.75 53.59
CA ASN A 355 19.14 47.22 54.45
C ASN A 355 17.81 47.76 53.86
N GLN A 356 16.77 46.95 54.11
CA GLN A 356 15.49 47.23 54.78
C GLN A 356 15.01 48.68 54.97
N GLY A 357 13.71 48.87 54.72
CA GLY A 357 12.82 49.93 55.20
C GLY A 357 11.53 49.88 54.35
N GLU A 358 10.49 49.17 54.76
CA GLU A 358 9.42 49.59 55.69
C GLU A 358 8.58 50.79 55.25
N GLY A 359 7.26 50.55 55.24
CA GLY A 359 6.19 51.55 55.37
C GLY A 359 5.80 52.27 54.08
N GLU A 360 4.57 52.70 53.86
CA GLU A 360 3.33 52.70 54.64
C GLU A 360 2.29 53.42 53.76
N GLY A 361 0.99 53.08 53.91
CA GLY A 361 -0.14 53.88 53.40
C GLY A 361 -0.36 53.82 51.88
N ASN A 362 -1.55 54.01 51.34
CA ASN A 362 -2.68 54.73 51.89
C ASN A 362 -4.00 54.25 51.26
N GLU A 363 -5.05 54.55 51.99
CA GLU A 363 -6.46 54.28 51.76
C GLU A 363 -7.06 54.99 50.53
N GLY A 364 -8.28 54.60 50.14
CA GLY A 364 -9.19 55.42 49.31
C GLY A 364 -9.76 54.66 48.12
N GLU A 365 -10.90 53.99 48.25
CA GLU A 365 -12.27 54.50 48.05
C GLU A 365 -12.81 54.17 46.64
N GLY A 366 -14.11 53.88 46.60
CA GLY A 366 -14.77 53.11 45.56
C GLY A 366 -14.95 53.80 44.21
N ASN A 367 -15.32 53.00 43.21
CA ASN A 367 -16.55 53.30 42.47
C ASN A 367 -17.11 52.04 41.80
N GLN A 368 -18.43 51.90 41.87
CA GLN A 368 -19.21 50.97 41.06
C GLN A 368 -19.19 51.43 39.61
N GLY A 369 -19.03 50.48 38.69
CA GLY A 369 -19.16 50.69 37.25
C GLY A 369 -19.43 49.37 36.56
N ASP A 370 -20.72 49.09 36.35
CA ASP A 370 -21.25 48.05 35.48
C ASP A 370 -20.74 48.25 34.04
N GLY A 371 -20.23 47.18 33.43
CA GLY A 371 -19.62 47.18 32.11
C GLY A 371 -19.33 45.75 31.66
N THR A 372 -20.32 45.14 31.01
CA THR A 372 -20.22 43.83 30.37
C THR A 372 -19.22 43.87 29.21
N GLY A 373 -18.04 43.29 29.41
CA GLY A 373 -17.03 43.04 28.39
C GLY A 373 -16.51 41.62 28.52
N THR A 374 -16.84 40.75 27.55
CA THR A 374 -16.32 39.38 27.46
C THR A 374 -14.84 39.42 27.09
N GLY A 375 -13.97 39.41 28.10
CA GLY A 375 -12.54 39.19 27.94
C GLY A 375 -12.24 37.70 27.76
N THR A 376 -11.64 37.34 26.62
CA THR A 376 -11.00 36.05 26.40
C THR A 376 -9.83 35.89 27.37
N VAL A 377 -9.97 34.98 28.34
CA VAL A 377 -8.89 34.58 29.24
C VAL A 377 -7.92 33.71 28.45
N ASN A 378 -6.73 34.24 28.17
CA ASN A 378 -5.59 33.44 27.74
C ASN A 378 -5.09 32.62 28.93
N THR A 379 -5.45 31.34 28.99
CA THR A 379 -4.82 30.37 29.89
C THR A 379 -3.50 29.89 29.27
N PRO A 380 -2.37 29.89 29.99
CA PRO A 380 -1.12 29.31 29.50
C PRO A 380 -1.27 27.82 29.18
N PRO A 381 -0.53 27.28 28.20
CA PRO A 381 -0.55 25.85 27.91
C PRO A 381 -0.02 25.03 29.11
N PRO A 382 -0.51 23.80 29.29
CA PRO A 382 -0.07 22.92 30.38
C PRO A 382 1.43 22.56 30.21
N PRO A 383 2.14 22.30 31.32
CA PRO A 383 3.55 21.92 31.26
C PRO A 383 3.74 20.55 30.57
N PRO A 384 4.91 20.32 29.96
CA PRO A 384 5.21 19.06 29.29
C PRO A 384 5.24 17.88 30.27
N PRO A 385 4.91 16.66 29.81
CA PRO A 385 4.94 15.47 30.64
C PRO A 385 6.36 15.15 31.12
N PRO A 386 6.51 14.51 32.30
CA PRO A 386 7.81 14.12 32.81
C PRO A 386 8.50 13.09 31.88
N PRO A 387 9.85 13.08 31.82
CA PRO A 387 10.59 12.10 31.02
C PRO A 387 10.26 10.68 31.47
N GLN A 388 9.93 9.82 30.51
CA GLN A 388 9.65 8.41 30.75
C GLN A 388 10.92 7.69 31.20
N ALA A 389 10.82 6.87 32.23
CA ALA A 389 11.92 6.03 32.70
C ALA A 389 12.26 4.97 31.63
N ASP A 390 13.54 4.81 31.32
CA ASP A 390 14.05 3.79 30.40
C ASP A 390 13.54 2.40 30.78
N LEU A 391 12.73 1.80 29.91
CA LEU A 391 12.33 0.40 30.03
C LEU A 391 13.55 -0.48 29.75
N PRO A 392 13.76 -1.58 30.51
CA PRO A 392 14.84 -2.52 30.22
C PRO A 392 14.65 -3.16 28.84
N PRO A 393 15.75 -3.49 28.13
CA PRO A 393 15.67 -4.07 26.79
C PRO A 393 14.91 -5.41 26.81
N ILE A 394 13.97 -5.54 25.88
CA ILE A 394 13.21 -6.78 25.66
C ILE A 394 14.15 -7.85 25.07
N PRO A 395 14.14 -9.10 25.58
CA PRO A 395 14.95 -10.17 25.03
C PRO A 395 14.55 -10.49 23.58
N VAL A 396 15.52 -10.43 22.67
CA VAL A 396 15.33 -10.82 21.26
C VAL A 396 15.35 -12.35 21.16
N PRO A 397 14.32 -13.01 20.59
CA PRO A 397 14.37 -14.45 20.34
C PRO A 397 15.42 -14.78 19.27
N PRO A 398 16.09 -15.95 19.35
CA PRO A 398 17.11 -16.34 18.37
C PRO A 398 16.49 -16.52 16.97
N ARG A 399 17.22 -16.06 15.96
CA ARG A 399 16.85 -16.17 14.54
C ARG A 399 16.67 -17.65 14.13
N PRO A 400 15.64 -17.99 13.34
CA PRO A 400 15.57 -19.30 12.71
C PRO A 400 16.76 -19.50 11.77
N VAL A 401 17.44 -20.63 11.91
CA VAL A 401 18.56 -21.03 11.06
C VAL A 401 17.99 -21.51 9.72
N VAL A 402 18.23 -20.75 8.65
CA VAL A 402 17.93 -21.18 7.28
C VAL A 402 18.96 -22.23 6.89
N THR A 403 18.55 -23.50 6.81
CA THR A 403 19.37 -24.55 6.20
C THR A 403 19.25 -24.45 4.68
N VAL A 404 20.23 -23.79 4.05
CA VAL A 404 20.44 -23.90 2.60
C VAL A 404 21.06 -25.28 2.35
N SER A 405 20.29 -26.22 1.82
CA SER A 405 20.84 -27.47 1.29
C SER A 405 21.58 -27.17 -0.01
N THR A 406 22.91 -27.16 0.04
CA THR A 406 23.74 -27.18 -1.16
C THR A 406 23.58 -28.53 -1.86
N PRO A 407 23.40 -28.58 -3.20
CA PRO A 407 23.43 -29.84 -3.93
C PRO A 407 24.81 -30.47 -3.77
N GLY A 408 24.87 -31.72 -3.32
CA GLY A 408 26.10 -32.48 -3.27
C GLY A 408 26.74 -32.63 -4.66
N PRO A 409 28.07 -32.80 -4.74
CA PRO A 409 28.77 -32.93 -6.01
C PRO A 409 28.25 -34.14 -6.79
N THR A 410 27.89 -33.92 -8.05
CA THR A 410 27.48 -34.94 -9.01
C THR A 410 28.58 -36.00 -9.14
N PRO A 411 28.29 -37.30 -8.98
CA PRO A 411 29.27 -38.34 -9.21
C PRO A 411 29.72 -38.33 -10.69
N ALA A 412 31.03 -38.43 -10.90
CA ALA A 412 31.65 -38.43 -12.22
C ALA A 412 31.07 -39.55 -13.10
N ALA A 413 30.77 -39.20 -14.35
CA ALA A 413 30.25 -40.13 -15.35
C ALA A 413 31.23 -41.28 -15.60
N THR A 414 30.75 -42.51 -15.44
CA THR A 414 31.43 -43.73 -15.89
C THR A 414 31.60 -43.68 -17.42
N PRO A 415 32.82 -43.83 -17.96
CA PRO A 415 33.02 -43.85 -19.40
C PRO A 415 32.35 -45.09 -20.02
N ALA A 416 31.66 -44.88 -21.14
CA ALA A 416 31.00 -45.93 -21.92
C ALA A 416 32.00 -46.97 -22.46
N PRO A 417 31.62 -48.25 -22.60
CA PRO A 417 32.49 -49.27 -23.16
C PRO A 417 32.76 -49.00 -24.64
N THR A 418 34.04 -49.02 -25.01
CA THR A 418 34.52 -48.89 -26.39
C THR A 418 34.10 -50.12 -27.21
N SER A 419 33.49 -49.88 -28.37
CA SER A 419 33.16 -50.94 -29.33
C SER A 419 34.43 -51.54 -29.94
N PRO A 420 34.50 -52.88 -30.17
CA PRO A 420 35.65 -53.50 -30.81
C PRO A 420 35.75 -53.14 -32.31
N PRO A 421 36.96 -53.12 -32.89
CA PRO A 421 37.17 -52.73 -34.28
C PRO A 421 36.59 -53.76 -35.26
N THR A 422 35.91 -53.25 -36.29
CA THR A 422 35.43 -53.99 -37.46
C THR A 422 36.61 -54.38 -38.36
N THR A 423 36.96 -55.67 -38.35
CA THR A 423 37.88 -56.25 -39.34
C THR A 423 37.21 -56.29 -40.71
N THR A 424 37.71 -55.49 -41.65
CA THR A 424 37.37 -55.58 -43.07
C THR A 424 38.21 -56.68 -43.72
N ALA A 425 37.57 -57.72 -44.26
CA ALA A 425 38.23 -58.73 -45.07
C ALA A 425 38.39 -58.22 -46.53
N PRO A 426 39.51 -58.49 -47.22
CA PRO A 426 39.70 -58.13 -48.62
C PRO A 426 39.00 -59.11 -49.58
N PRO A 427 38.71 -58.69 -50.83
CA PRO A 427 37.87 -59.44 -51.75
C PRO A 427 38.64 -60.57 -52.45
N VAL A 428 37.98 -61.73 -52.60
CA VAL A 428 38.27 -62.74 -53.62
C VAL A 428 36.94 -63.26 -54.17
#